data_AF-A0A6I6MKA7-F1
#
_entry.id   AF-A0A6I6MKA7-F1
#
_cell.length_a   1.000
_cell.length_b   1.000
_cell.length_c   1.000
_cell.angle_alpha   90.00
_cell.angle_beta   90.00
_cell.angle_gamma   90.00
#
_symmetry.space_group_name_H-M   'P 1'
#
loop_
_entity.id
_entity.type
_entity.pdbx_description
1 polymer ?
#
loop_
_entity_poly.entity_id
_entity_poly.type
_entity_poly.pdbx_seq_one_letter_code
_entity_poly.pdbx_strand_id
1 'polypeptide(L)'
;MDDYDYDQLSVDFKIDGVRMTAGTAPAALRPQLAAIEDDLRRKLAGLKDAKTGRPPKVQMEGKVEGTKVGSLNFAVVGSKEVIEEAQKRMGG
;
A
#
# COMPACT_ATOMS: atom_id res chain seq x y z
N MET A 1 -7.88 7.60 -22.94
CA MET A 1 -8.83 8.17 -21.95
C MET A 1 -8.54 7.40 -20.70
N ASP A 2 -7.48 7.82 -20.02
CA ASP A 2 -6.96 7.14 -18.85
C ASP A 2 -7.77 7.68 -17.68
N ASP A 3 -8.90 7.01 -17.45
CA ASP A 3 -9.71 7.14 -16.25
C ASP A 3 -8.84 6.68 -15.08
N TYR A 4 -7.99 7.59 -14.58
CA TYR A 4 -7.32 7.42 -13.31
C TYR A 4 -8.40 7.53 -12.25
N ASP A 5 -9.06 6.41 -12.00
CA ASP A 5 -10.01 6.16 -10.94
C ASP A 5 -9.33 6.54 -9.60
N TYR A 6 -9.56 7.78 -9.18
CA TYR A 6 -9.10 8.33 -7.89
C TYR A 6 -9.80 7.64 -6.69
N ASP A 7 -10.64 6.63 -6.94
CA ASP A 7 -11.27 5.75 -5.95
C ASP A 7 -10.39 4.54 -5.58
N GLN A 8 -9.24 4.35 -6.26
CA GLN A 8 -8.32 3.27 -5.93
C GLN A 8 -7.41 3.59 -4.73
N LEU A 9 -7.29 2.60 -3.83
CA LEU A 9 -6.31 2.59 -2.74
C LEU A 9 -4.92 2.99 -3.26
N SER A 10 -4.39 4.09 -2.71
CA SER A 10 -3.04 4.55 -3.03
C SER A 10 -2.03 3.80 -2.16
N VAL A 11 -1.15 3.02 -2.78
CA VAL A 11 -0.07 2.30 -2.11
C VAL A 11 1.27 2.91 -2.50
N ASP A 12 2.01 3.43 -1.52
CA ASP A 12 3.35 4.00 -1.69
C ASP A 12 4.37 3.02 -1.09
N PHE A 13 5.30 2.51 -1.89
CA PHE A 13 6.39 1.69 -1.37
C PHE A 13 7.62 2.57 -1.15
N LYS A 14 8.27 2.41 -0.02
CA LYS A 14 9.50 3.12 0.33
C LYS A 14 10.52 2.10 0.78
N ILE A 15 11.49 1.85 -0.08
CA ILE A 15 12.50 0.83 0.14
C ILE A 15 13.83 1.51 0.34
N ASP A 16 14.47 1.27 1.48
CA ASP A 16 15.76 1.89 1.85
C ASP A 16 15.73 3.44 1.77
N GLY A 17 14.61 4.05 2.16
CA GLY A 17 14.44 5.50 2.07
C GLY A 17 13.97 6.01 0.71
N VAL A 18 14.03 5.19 -0.34
CA VAL A 18 13.66 5.55 -1.71
C VAL A 18 12.22 5.16 -2.00
N ARG A 19 11.41 6.11 -2.46
CA ARG A 19 10.06 5.79 -2.96
C ARG A 19 10.16 4.95 -4.23
N MET A 20 9.64 3.74 -4.14
CA MET A 20 9.48 2.80 -5.24
C MET A 20 8.00 2.70 -5.62
N THR A 21 7.75 2.62 -6.91
CA THR A 21 6.48 2.18 -7.47
C THR A 21 6.72 0.86 -8.19
N ALA A 22 5.66 0.14 -8.56
CA ALA A 22 5.79 -1.07 -9.38
C ALA A 22 6.58 -0.83 -10.70
N GLY A 23 6.62 0.43 -11.17
CA GLY A 23 7.41 0.86 -12.32
C GLY A 23 8.90 1.07 -12.04
N THR A 24 9.26 1.56 -10.84
CA THR A 24 10.65 1.91 -10.47
C THR A 24 11.36 0.86 -9.62
N ALA A 25 10.62 -0.13 -9.10
CA ALA A 25 11.20 -1.22 -8.34
C ALA A 25 12.02 -2.18 -9.22
N PRO A 26 13.12 -2.77 -8.69
CA PRO A 26 13.92 -3.74 -9.42
C PRO A 26 13.11 -4.99 -9.74
N ALA A 27 13.37 -5.60 -10.90
CA ALA A 27 12.57 -6.71 -11.44
C ALA A 27 12.36 -7.89 -10.49
N ALA A 28 13.33 -8.18 -9.62
CA ALA A 28 13.22 -9.23 -8.60
C ALA A 28 12.18 -8.93 -7.50
N LEU A 29 11.92 -7.65 -7.23
CA LEU A 29 10.98 -7.20 -6.21
C LEU A 29 9.61 -6.87 -6.78
N ARG A 30 9.53 -6.48 -8.07
CA ARG A 30 8.26 -6.18 -8.76
C ARG A 30 7.15 -7.20 -8.49
N PRO A 31 7.35 -8.53 -8.63
CA PRO A 31 6.28 -9.49 -8.35
C PRO A 31 5.88 -9.53 -6.87
N GLN A 32 6.83 -9.35 -5.95
CA GLN A 32 6.54 -9.29 -4.51
C GLN A 32 5.74 -8.05 -4.17
N LEU A 33 6.17 -6.87 -4.62
CA LEU A 33 5.47 -5.61 -4.37
C LEU A 33 4.07 -5.61 -5.00
N ALA A 34 3.94 -6.13 -6.23
CA ALA A 34 2.64 -6.25 -6.90
C ALA A 34 1.69 -7.20 -6.15
N ALA A 35 2.19 -8.34 -5.64
CA ALA A 35 1.38 -9.26 -4.85
C ALA A 35 0.91 -8.63 -3.53
N ILE A 36 1.79 -7.88 -2.85
CA ILE A 36 1.43 -7.17 -1.62
C ILE A 36 0.44 -6.04 -1.92
N GLU A 37 0.62 -5.30 -3.03
CA GLU A 37 -0.32 -4.27 -3.47
C GLU A 37 -1.72 -4.86 -3.72
N ASP A 38 -1.79 -5.98 -4.45
CA ASP A 38 -3.05 -6.66 -4.76
C ASP A 38 -3.74 -7.17 -3.48
N ASP A 39 -2.99 -7.77 -2.55
CA ASP A 39 -3.51 -8.23 -1.27
C ASP A 39 -4.08 -7.08 -0.44
N LEU A 40 -3.35 -5.96 -0.34
CA LEU A 40 -3.85 -4.77 0.34
C LEU A 40 -5.08 -4.19 -0.34
N ARG A 41 -5.08 -4.10 -1.66
CA ARG A 41 -6.22 -3.61 -2.44
C ARG A 41 -7.45 -4.46 -2.17
N ARG A 42 -7.30 -5.79 -2.07
CA ARG A 42 -8.40 -6.70 -1.71
C ARG A 42 -8.84 -6.54 -0.26
N LYS A 43 -7.92 -6.51 0.70
CA LYS A 43 -8.24 -6.36 2.14
C LYS A 43 -8.94 -5.04 2.43
N LEU A 44 -8.48 -3.97 1.80
CA LEU A 44 -9.01 -2.61 1.98
C LEU A 44 -10.04 -2.25 0.90
N ALA A 45 -10.47 -3.21 0.08
CA ALA A 45 -11.52 -3.00 -0.90
C ALA A 45 -12.80 -2.53 -0.19
N GLY A 46 -13.39 -1.45 -0.73
CA GLY A 46 -14.59 -0.83 -0.17
C GLY A 46 -14.38 -0.11 1.16
N LEU A 47 -13.15 -0.05 1.69
CA LEU A 47 -12.86 0.79 2.85
C LEU A 47 -12.71 2.24 2.38
N LYS A 48 -13.67 3.09 2.76
CA LYS A 48 -13.66 4.52 2.45
C LYS A 48 -13.77 5.31 3.72
N ASP A 49 -13.08 6.43 3.73
CA ASP A 49 -13.13 7.41 4.79
C ASP A 49 -14.50 8.09 4.82
N ALA A 50 -15.20 7.98 5.93
CA ALA A 50 -16.54 8.55 6.08
C ALA A 50 -16.56 10.08 5.94
N LYS A 51 -15.42 10.76 6.20
CA LYS A 51 -15.33 12.22 6.13
C LYS A 51 -15.00 12.73 4.74
N THR A 52 -14.12 12.05 4.03
CA THR A 52 -13.61 12.48 2.72
C THR A 52 -14.17 11.67 1.55
N GLY A 53 -14.83 10.54 1.82
CA GLY A 53 -15.31 9.59 0.82
C GLY A 53 -14.20 8.85 0.08
N ARG A 54 -12.94 9.06 0.46
CA ARG A 54 -11.75 8.52 -0.24
C ARG A 54 -11.23 7.26 0.44
N PRO A 55 -10.63 6.33 -0.32
CA PRO A 55 -9.91 5.22 0.28
C PRO A 55 -8.72 5.72 1.13
N PRO A 56 -8.27 4.94 2.13
CA PRO A 56 -7.04 5.26 2.82
C PRO A 56 -5.84 5.28 1.86
N LYS A 57 -4.76 5.90 2.32
CA LYS A 57 -3.44 5.73 1.69
C LYS A 57 -2.63 4.76 2.53
N VAL A 58 -1.98 3.79 1.89
CA VAL A 58 -1.05 2.89 2.56
C VAL A 58 0.37 3.24 2.17
N GLN A 59 1.22 3.41 3.15
CA GLN A 59 2.65 3.60 3.01
C GLN A 59 3.34 2.35 3.53
N MET A 60 4.12 1.72 2.67
CA MET A 60 4.97 0.61 3.07
C MET A 60 6.39 1.10 3.14
N GLU A 61 7.06 0.87 4.26
CA GLU A 61 8.48 1.15 4.40
C GLU A 61 9.22 -0.15 4.65
N GLY A 62 10.20 -0.48 3.81
CA GLY A 62 10.97 -1.69 3.97
C GLY A 62 12.44 -1.54 3.64
N LYS A 63 13.19 -2.60 3.93
CA LYS A 63 14.58 -2.73 3.53
C LYS A 63 14.74 -3.93 2.60
N VAL A 64 15.62 -3.77 1.62
CA VAL A 64 16.00 -4.87 0.72
C VAL A 64 17.31 -5.45 1.20
N GLU A 65 17.30 -6.77 1.39
CA GLU A 65 18.51 -7.55 1.63
C GLU A 65 18.79 -8.39 0.39
N GLY A 66 19.76 -7.93 -0.42
CA GLY A 66 20.11 -8.54 -1.70
C GLY A 66 19.01 -8.38 -2.74
N THR A 67 18.27 -9.47 -3.01
CA THR A 67 17.23 -9.54 -4.06
C THR A 67 15.82 -9.72 -3.51
N LYS A 68 15.64 -9.62 -2.19
CA LYS A 68 14.34 -9.79 -1.52
C LYS A 68 14.03 -8.61 -0.61
N VAL A 69 12.74 -8.34 -0.42
CA VAL A 69 12.34 -7.41 0.64
C VAL A 69 12.43 -8.16 1.96
N GLY A 70 13.26 -7.67 2.88
CA GLY A 70 13.47 -8.26 4.20
C GLY A 70 12.34 -7.86 5.14
N SER A 71 12.54 -6.76 5.87
CA SER A 71 11.51 -6.17 6.73
C SER A 71 10.61 -5.22 5.95
N LEU A 72 9.29 -5.41 6.03
CA LEU A 72 8.27 -4.51 5.53
C LEU A 72 7.43 -4.02 6.71
N ASN A 73 7.33 -2.71 6.84
CA ASN A 73 6.47 -2.04 7.80
C ASN A 73 5.33 -1.37 7.05
N PHE A 74 4.11 -1.48 7.59
CA PHE A 74 2.91 -0.96 6.95
C PHE A 74 2.34 0.18 7.80
N ALA A 75 2.14 1.33 7.18
CA ALA A 75 1.55 2.51 7.79
C ALA A 75 0.33 2.96 6.99
N VAL A 76 -0.83 3.05 7.64
CA VAL A 76 -2.04 3.58 7.02
C VAL A 76 -2.14 5.06 7.33
N VAL A 77 -2.42 5.86 6.31
CA VAL A 77 -2.62 7.31 6.39
C VAL A 77 -4.06 7.61 6.00
N GLY A 78 -4.82 8.17 6.93
CA GLY A 78 -6.24 8.50 6.77
C GLY A 78 -6.83 9.07 8.06
N SER A 79 -8.16 9.16 8.17
CA SER A 79 -8.79 9.44 9.46
C SER A 79 -8.58 8.28 10.42
N LYS A 80 -8.59 8.57 11.72
CA LYS A 80 -8.43 7.59 12.80
C LYS A 80 -9.31 6.34 12.60
N GLU A 81 -10.60 6.54 12.29
CA GLU A 81 -11.56 5.44 12.06
C GLU A 81 -11.12 4.51 10.91
N VAL A 82 -10.64 5.08 9.80
CA VAL A 82 -10.16 4.31 8.66
C VAL A 82 -8.86 3.61 8.97
N ILE A 83 -7.97 4.24 9.72
CA ILE A 83 -6.71 3.63 10.16
C ILE A 83 -7.01 2.40 11.01
N GLU A 84 -7.91 2.52 11.99
CA GLU A 84 -8.31 1.43 12.87
C GLU A 84 -8.99 0.29 12.09
N GLU A 85 -9.93 0.60 11.19
CA GLU A 85 -10.57 -0.38 10.32
C GLU A 85 -9.58 -1.05 9.36
N ALA A 86 -8.68 -0.29 8.74
CA ALA A 86 -7.67 -0.81 7.84
C ALA A 86 -6.71 -1.75 8.57
N GLN A 87 -6.20 -1.34 9.74
CA GLN A 87 -5.33 -2.17 10.56
C GLN A 87 -6.02 -3.46 11.00
N LYS A 88 -7.31 -3.39 11.37
CA LYS A 88 -8.12 -4.55 11.73
C LYS A 88 -8.29 -5.54 10.58
N ARG A 89 -8.47 -5.06 9.34
CA ARG A 89 -8.56 -5.93 8.14
C ARG A 89 -7.21 -6.49 7.70
N MET A 90 -6.12 -5.79 7.99
CA MET A 90 -4.76 -6.21 7.60
C MET A 90 -4.14 -7.18 8.60
N GLY A 91 -4.34 -6.97 9.90
CA GLY A 91 -3.72 -7.74 10.99
C GLY A 91 -4.65 -8.67 11.76
N GLY A 92 -5.86 -8.92 11.26
CA GLY A 92 -6.82 -9.90 11.79
C GLY A 92 -6.68 -11.28 11.15
#